data_AF-A0A1F2U3D3-F1
#
_entry.id   AF-A0A1F2U3D3-F1
#
_cell.length_a   1.000
_cell.length_b   1.000
_cell.length_c   1.000
_cell.angle_alpha   90.00
_cell.angle_beta   90.00
_cell.angle_gamma   90.00
#
_symmetry.space_group_name_H-M   'P 1'
#
loop_
_entity.id
_entity.type
_entity.pdbx_description
1 polymer ?
#
loop_
_entity_poly.entity_id
_entity_poly.type
_entity_poly.pdbx_seq_one_letter_code
_entity_poly.pdbx_strand_id
1 'polypeptide(L)'
;MQGCTHAPQSGGRVYRPRNPCATALYQCAARHAPELKAGGRFGRRVEESVIGRFLECGNPQHGFARIRCDQCRYASILAFSCKARYFCPSCHQKRVLAHGEWVEANVLAPVPHRQYVFTIPRLLRPMFARRRALLGRLCNIVERLFARFYASARSGSRPGLIPPCCAARA
;
A
#
# COMPACT_ATOMS: atom_id res chain seq x y z
N MET A 1 -39.15 1.60 -19.44
CA MET A 1 -38.09 0.65 -19.00
C MET A 1 -36.79 1.43 -18.84
N GLN A 2 -36.53 1.97 -17.64
CA GLN A 2 -35.36 2.78 -17.37
C GLN A 2 -34.16 1.86 -17.12
N GLY A 3 -33.17 1.88 -18.04
CA GLY A 3 -31.94 1.12 -17.88
C GLY A 3 -31.13 1.66 -16.70
N CYS A 4 -30.75 0.80 -15.76
CA CYS A 4 -29.85 1.20 -14.68
C CYS A 4 -28.48 1.58 -15.25
N THR A 5 -27.97 2.74 -14.85
CA THR A 5 -26.60 3.22 -15.13
C THR A 5 -25.49 2.30 -14.57
N HIS A 6 -25.85 1.26 -13.81
CA HIS A 6 -24.94 0.23 -13.28
C HIS A 6 -24.70 -0.96 -14.21
N ALA A 7 -25.54 -1.16 -15.24
CA ALA A 7 -25.18 -2.08 -16.31
C ALA A 7 -24.09 -1.38 -17.14
N PRO A 8 -22.95 -2.03 -17.45
CA PRO A 8 -21.95 -1.42 -18.29
C PRO A 8 -22.56 -1.08 -19.65
N GLN A 9 -22.86 0.20 -19.86
CA GLN A 9 -23.18 0.73 -21.17
C GLN A 9 -21.96 0.51 -22.06
N SER A 10 -22.18 0.24 -23.33
CA SER A 10 -21.17 -0.16 -24.34
C SER A 10 -19.96 0.79 -24.52
N GLY A 11 -19.87 1.90 -23.78
CA GLY A 11 -18.74 2.84 -23.75
C GLY A 11 -18.03 3.02 -22.38
N GLY A 12 -18.50 2.39 -21.30
CA GLY A 12 -17.84 2.44 -19.98
C GLY A 12 -16.83 1.33 -19.78
N ARG A 13 -15.68 1.58 -19.12
CA ARG A 13 -14.70 0.53 -18.82
C ARG A 13 -15.30 -0.51 -17.87
N VAL A 14 -15.74 -1.65 -18.41
CA VAL A 14 -16.16 -2.81 -17.64
C VAL A 14 -14.99 -3.29 -16.78
N TYR A 15 -15.24 -3.55 -15.50
CA TYR A 15 -14.23 -4.14 -14.62
C TYR A 15 -13.80 -5.49 -15.20
N ARG A 16 -12.56 -5.57 -15.69
CA ARG A 16 -11.96 -6.82 -16.15
C ARG A 16 -11.15 -7.43 -15.01
N PRO A 17 -11.55 -8.60 -14.49
CA PRO A 17 -10.76 -9.30 -13.49
C PRO A 17 -9.34 -9.51 -14.01
N ARG A 18 -8.35 -9.24 -13.16
CA ARG A 18 -6.95 -9.54 -13.47
C ARG A 18 -6.76 -11.05 -13.45
N ASN A 19 -5.77 -11.57 -14.18
CA ASN A 19 -5.29 -12.95 -14.03
C ASN A 19 -3.98 -12.92 -13.22
N PRO A 20 -4.00 -13.13 -11.89
CA PRO A 20 -2.80 -13.07 -11.06
C PRO A 20 -1.78 -14.15 -11.45
N CYS A 21 -2.25 -15.35 -11.80
CA CYS A 21 -1.43 -16.51 -12.11
C CYS A 21 -0.56 -16.33 -13.36
N ALA A 22 -0.99 -15.46 -14.28
CA ALA A 22 -0.22 -15.11 -15.48
C ALA A 22 0.92 -14.10 -15.20
N THR A 23 1.01 -13.52 -14.00
CA THR A 23 2.05 -12.53 -13.69
C THR A 23 3.38 -13.18 -13.32
N ALA A 24 4.49 -12.59 -13.77
CA ALA A 24 5.84 -13.09 -13.47
C ALA A 24 6.13 -13.19 -11.96
N LEU A 25 5.65 -12.22 -11.17
CA LEU A 25 5.81 -12.25 -9.71
C LEU A 25 5.04 -13.42 -9.08
N TYR A 26 3.82 -13.72 -9.56
CA TYR A 26 3.07 -14.88 -9.10
C TYR A 26 3.82 -16.18 -9.39
N GLN A 27 4.26 -16.35 -10.63
CA GLN A 27 4.97 -17.56 -11.05
C GLN A 27 6.26 -17.78 -10.24
N CYS A 28 7.02 -16.71 -9.99
CA CYS A 28 8.21 -16.75 -9.14
C CYS A 28 7.86 -17.13 -7.69
N ALA A 29 6.87 -16.47 -7.09
CA ALA A 29 6.46 -16.77 -5.72
C ALA A 29 5.92 -18.19 -5.57
N ALA A 30 5.08 -18.65 -6.51
CA ALA A 30 4.50 -19.99 -6.50
C ALA A 30 5.57 -21.07 -6.59
N ARG A 31 6.61 -20.85 -7.42
CA ARG A 31 7.73 -21.77 -7.59
C ARG A 31 8.59 -21.87 -6.33
N HIS A 32 8.97 -20.74 -5.74
CA HIS A 32 10.00 -20.71 -4.69
C HIS A 32 9.47 -20.66 -3.26
N ALA A 33 8.18 -20.34 -3.04
CA ALA A 33 7.61 -20.31 -1.69
C ALA A 33 7.74 -21.65 -0.92
N PRO A 34 7.52 -22.83 -1.55
CA PRO A 34 7.70 -24.11 -0.86
C PRO A 34 9.15 -24.36 -0.42
N GLU A 35 10.12 -24.03 -1.28
CA GLU A 35 11.55 -24.17 -0.98
C GLU A 35 11.97 -23.26 0.18
N LEU A 36 11.48 -22.01 0.20
CA LEU A 36 11.74 -21.07 1.28
C LEU A 36 11.15 -21.54 2.61
N LYS A 37 9.95 -22.14 2.57
CA LYS A 37 9.28 -22.68 3.74
C LYS A 37 10.02 -23.90 4.29
N ALA A 38 10.34 -24.87 3.44
CA ALA A 38 11.04 -26.10 3.83
C ALA A 38 12.44 -25.80 4.37
N GLY A 39 13.15 -24.84 3.78
CA GLY A 39 14.48 -24.43 4.22
C GLY A 39 14.49 -23.50 5.43
N GLY A 40 13.33 -23.15 6.02
CA GLY A 40 13.26 -22.20 7.15
C GLY A 40 13.84 -20.82 6.81
N ARG A 41 13.82 -20.42 5.53
CA ARG A 41 14.51 -19.21 5.03
C ARG A 41 13.69 -17.93 5.20
N PHE A 42 12.48 -18.04 5.74
CA PHE A 42 11.71 -16.87 6.15
C PHE A 42 12.33 -16.25 7.40
N GLY A 43 12.80 -15.00 7.28
CA GLY A 43 13.37 -14.28 8.41
C GLY A 43 12.32 -13.88 9.45
N ARG A 44 11.04 -13.78 9.05
CA ARG A 44 9.92 -13.44 9.94
C ARG A 44 8.64 -14.18 9.55
N ARG A 45 7.82 -14.55 10.54
CA ARG A 45 6.47 -15.14 10.30
C ARG A 45 5.57 -14.29 9.39
N VAL A 46 5.73 -12.97 9.43
CA VAL A 46 4.95 -12.07 8.55
C VAL A 46 5.29 -12.25 7.07
N GLU A 47 6.52 -12.65 6.73
CA GLU A 47 6.96 -12.85 5.36
C GLU A 47 6.24 -14.05 4.75
N GLU A 48 6.25 -15.19 5.45
CA GLU A 48 5.51 -16.40 5.04
C GLU A 48 4.01 -16.10 4.86
N SER A 49 3.38 -15.46 5.84
CA SER A 49 1.96 -15.08 5.78
C SER A 49 1.63 -14.13 4.62
N VAL A 50 2.54 -13.22 4.27
CA VAL A 50 2.34 -12.29 3.15
C VAL A 50 2.45 -13.01 1.82
N ILE A 51 3.41 -13.93 1.66
CA ILE A 51 3.56 -14.70 0.42
C ILE A 51 2.36 -15.65 0.23
N GLY A 52 1.94 -16.37 1.26
CA GLY A 52 0.78 -17.26 1.19
C GLY A 52 -0.48 -16.51 0.73
N ARG A 53 -0.82 -15.41 1.41
CA ARG A 53 -1.97 -14.57 1.01
C ARG A 53 -1.83 -13.97 -0.39
N PHE A 54 -0.61 -13.69 -0.85
CA PHE A 54 -0.39 -13.19 -2.21
C PHE A 54 -0.72 -14.24 -3.26
N LEU A 55 -0.40 -15.52 -3.03
CA LEU A 55 -0.70 -16.63 -3.94
C LEU A 55 -2.22 -16.90 -4.06
N GLU A 56 -3.01 -16.49 -3.08
CA GLU A 56 -4.47 -16.56 -3.11
C GLU A 56 -5.10 -15.28 -3.71
N CYS A 57 -4.34 -14.19 -3.81
CA CYS A 57 -4.86 -12.86 -4.10
C CYS A 57 -5.43 -12.76 -5.51
N GLY A 58 -6.71 -12.42 -5.62
CA GLY A 58 -7.38 -12.18 -6.90
C GLY A 58 -7.70 -13.46 -7.68
N ASN A 59 -7.53 -14.64 -7.08
CA ASN A 59 -7.98 -15.90 -7.66
C ASN A 59 -9.35 -16.29 -7.08
N PRO A 60 -10.42 -16.37 -7.90
CA PRO A 60 -11.75 -16.78 -7.45
C PRO A 60 -11.80 -18.15 -6.77
N GLN A 61 -10.87 -19.06 -7.06
CA GLN A 61 -10.80 -20.38 -6.43
C GLN A 61 -10.54 -20.30 -4.91
N HIS A 62 -9.92 -19.21 -4.44
CA HIS A 62 -9.65 -18.97 -3.03
C HIS A 62 -10.67 -18.04 -2.36
N GLY A 63 -11.79 -17.76 -3.04
CA GLY A 63 -12.90 -16.98 -2.51
C GLY A 63 -13.23 -15.73 -3.34
N PHE A 64 -14.53 -15.44 -3.40
CA PHE A 64 -15.05 -14.30 -4.13
C PHE A 64 -16.36 -13.79 -3.52
N ALA A 65 -16.66 -12.52 -3.77
CA ALA A 65 -17.97 -11.93 -3.55
C ALA A 65 -18.73 -11.86 -4.88
N ARG A 66 -20.02 -12.22 -4.85
CA ARG A 66 -20.93 -12.00 -5.98
C ARG A 66 -21.68 -10.70 -5.77
N ILE A 67 -21.47 -9.73 -6.65
CA ILE A 67 -22.15 -8.44 -6.61
C ILE A 67 -23.31 -8.52 -7.60
N ARG A 68 -24.55 -8.41 -7.12
CA ARG A 68 -25.76 -8.45 -7.95
C ARG A 68 -26.50 -7.12 -7.84
N CYS A 69 -26.93 -6.58 -8.97
CA CYS A 69 -27.87 -5.47 -8.99
C CYS A 69 -29.31 -6.01 -8.93
N ASP A 70 -30.12 -5.52 -8.00
CA ASP A 70 -31.52 -5.96 -7.86
C ASP A 70 -32.42 -5.51 -9.01
N GLN A 71 -32.09 -4.38 -9.65
CA GLN A 71 -32.91 -3.76 -10.69
C GLN A 71 -32.65 -4.38 -12.08
N CYS A 72 -31.38 -4.51 -12.49
CA CYS A 72 -31.02 -5.05 -13.82
C CYS A 72 -30.60 -6.53 -13.80
N ARG A 73 -30.55 -7.17 -12.62
CA ARG A 73 -30.09 -8.56 -12.41
C ARG A 73 -28.67 -8.87 -12.89
N TYR A 74 -27.91 -7.87 -13.36
CA TYR A 74 -26.50 -8.04 -13.69
C TYR A 74 -25.73 -8.50 -12.45
N ALA A 75 -24.87 -9.51 -12.64
CA ALA A 75 -24.03 -10.05 -11.59
C ALA A 75 -22.57 -10.08 -12.04
N SER A 76 -21.69 -9.64 -11.15
CA SER A 76 -20.24 -9.74 -11.32
C SER A 76 -19.61 -10.49 -10.16
N ILE A 77 -18.45 -11.08 -10.42
CA ILE A 77 -17.64 -11.78 -9.44
C ILE A 77 -16.44 -10.91 -9.10
N LEU A 78 -16.22 -10.68 -7.81
CA LEU A 78 -15.07 -9.97 -7.28
C LEU A 78 -14.25 -10.91 -6.40
N ALA A 79 -13.08 -11.33 -6.88
CA ALA A 79 -12.16 -12.15 -6.11
C ALA A 79 -11.61 -11.38 -4.89
N PHE A 80 -11.31 -12.10 -3.80
CA PHE A 80 -10.75 -11.48 -2.61
C PHE A 80 -9.33 -10.97 -2.81
N SER A 81 -8.98 -9.95 -2.03
CA SER A 81 -7.66 -9.31 -2.07
C SER A 81 -6.88 -9.65 -0.81
N CYS A 82 -5.57 -9.87 -0.95
CA CYS A 82 -4.71 -10.25 0.17
C CYS A 82 -4.58 -9.16 1.25
N LYS A 83 -4.88 -7.90 0.91
CA LYS A 83 -4.68 -6.70 1.75
C LYS A 83 -3.26 -6.61 2.34
N ALA A 84 -2.29 -7.31 1.74
CA ALA A 84 -0.90 -7.28 2.16
C ALA A 84 -0.25 -5.96 1.77
N ARG A 85 0.78 -5.56 2.53
CA ARG A 85 1.57 -4.34 2.27
C ARG A 85 2.85 -4.71 1.53
N TYR A 86 3.27 -3.86 0.60
CA TYR A 86 4.54 -3.92 -0.14
C TYR A 86 4.73 -5.07 -1.14
N PHE A 87 4.36 -6.31 -0.79
CA PHE A 87 4.65 -7.47 -1.63
C PHE A 87 3.71 -7.60 -2.84
N CYS A 88 2.38 -7.50 -2.61
CA CYS A 88 1.40 -7.55 -3.70
C CYS A 88 1.30 -6.19 -4.39
N PRO A 89 1.73 -6.04 -5.68
CA PRO A 89 1.72 -4.73 -6.35
C PRO A 89 0.31 -4.16 -6.48
N SER A 90 -0.67 -5.04 -6.70
CA SER A 90 -2.08 -4.68 -6.88
C SER A 90 -2.70 -4.08 -5.62
N CYS A 91 -2.57 -4.79 -4.50
CA CYS A 91 -3.11 -4.35 -3.22
C CYS A 91 -2.32 -3.17 -2.66
N HIS A 92 -1.01 -3.15 -2.89
CA HIS A 92 -0.17 -2.03 -2.48
C HIS A 92 -0.56 -0.75 -3.23
N GLN A 93 -0.72 -0.80 -4.55
CA GLN A 93 -1.11 0.35 -5.36
C GLN A 93 -2.50 0.87 -4.95
N LYS A 94 -3.48 -0.02 -4.74
CA LYS A 94 -4.81 0.39 -4.26
C LYS A 94 -4.71 1.15 -2.93
N ARG A 95 -3.87 0.68 -2.00
CA ARG A 95 -3.65 1.36 -0.72
C ARG A 95 -2.95 2.71 -0.88
N VAL A 96 -1.96 2.81 -1.77
CA VAL A 96 -1.26 4.06 -2.04
C VAL A 96 -2.23 5.11 -2.58
N LEU A 97 -3.07 4.74 -3.54
CA LEU A 97 -4.08 5.64 -4.11
C LEU A 97 -5.10 6.10 -3.06
N ALA A 98 -5.71 5.16 -2.32
CA ALA A 98 -6.67 5.50 -1.28
C ALA A 98 -6.06 6.36 -0.15
N HIS A 99 -4.78 6.14 0.16
CA HIS A 99 -4.07 6.97 1.12
C HIS A 99 -3.79 8.37 0.57
N GLY A 100 -3.42 8.49 -0.72
CA GLY A 100 -3.21 9.77 -1.37
C GLY A 100 -4.47 10.63 -1.36
N GLU A 101 -5.62 10.05 -1.72
CA GLU A 101 -6.92 10.72 -1.66
C GLU A 101 -7.25 11.20 -0.24
N TRP A 102 -7.01 10.35 0.77
CA TRP A 102 -7.21 10.75 2.16
C TRP A 102 -6.28 11.90 2.60
N VAL A 103 -5.00 11.87 2.20
CA VAL A 103 -4.03 12.92 2.51
C VAL A 103 -4.44 14.25 1.88
N GLU A 104 -4.86 14.22 0.61
CA GLU A 104 -5.36 15.39 -0.10
C GLU A 104 -6.59 15.99 0.59
N ALA A 105 -7.56 15.15 0.96
CA ALA A 105 -8.80 15.62 1.56
C ALA A 105 -8.68 16.06 3.04
N ASN A 106 -7.71 15.55 3.80
CA ASN A 106 -7.69 15.72 5.27
C ASN A 106 -6.42 16.35 5.83
N VAL A 107 -5.32 16.41 5.08
CA VAL A 107 -4.00 16.79 5.62
C VAL A 107 -3.38 17.96 4.89
N LEU A 108 -3.53 18.05 3.57
CA LEU A 108 -2.90 19.10 2.77
C LEU A 108 -3.65 20.43 2.90
N ALA A 109 -2.94 21.45 3.37
CA ALA A 109 -3.38 22.84 3.27
C ALA A 109 -2.99 23.42 1.89
N PRO A 110 -3.69 24.43 1.35
CA PRO A 110 -3.39 25.03 0.05
C PRO A 110 -2.14 25.94 0.12
N VAL A 111 -0.98 25.33 0.38
CA VAL A 111 0.33 25.98 0.51
C VAL A 111 1.37 25.23 -0.33
N PRO A 112 2.47 25.87 -0.74
CA PRO A 112 3.54 25.18 -1.44
C PRO A 112 4.11 24.02 -0.60
N HIS A 113 4.05 22.81 -1.15
CA HIS A 113 4.59 21.61 -0.52
C HIS A 113 5.96 21.25 -1.10
N ARG A 114 6.86 20.71 -0.27
CA ARG A 114 8.15 20.18 -0.71
C ARG A 114 8.40 18.80 -0.11
N GLN A 115 8.73 17.84 -0.97
CA GLN A 115 9.08 16.50 -0.55
C GLN A 115 10.57 16.43 -0.19
N TYR A 116 10.86 15.93 1.01
CA TYR A 116 12.22 15.62 1.45
C TYR A 116 12.38 14.11 1.62
N VAL A 117 13.43 13.55 1.01
CA VAL A 117 13.75 12.12 1.09
C VAL A 117 15.06 11.95 1.84
N PHE A 118 15.01 11.24 2.97
CA PHE A 118 16.19 10.91 3.76
C PHE A 118 16.55 9.44 3.57
N THR A 119 17.80 9.20 3.18
CA THR A 119 18.32 7.84 3.06
C THR A 119 19.10 7.48 4.31
N ILE A 120 18.83 6.29 4.86
CA ILE A 120 19.62 5.75 5.97
C ILE A 120 20.96 5.25 5.41
N PRO A 121 22.11 5.75 5.93
CA PRO A 121 23.44 5.28 5.55
C PRO A 121 23.55 3.76 5.61
N ARG A 122 24.30 3.14 4.69
CA ARG A 122 24.40 1.67 4.57
C ARG A 122 24.73 0.99 5.89
N LEU A 123 25.66 1.57 6.65
CA LEU A 123 26.12 1.07 7.95
C LEU A 123 24.99 0.96 8.99
N LEU A 124 24.01 1.87 8.95
CA LEU A 124 22.93 1.93 9.93
C LEU A 124 21.70 1.09 9.54
N ARG A 125 21.56 0.68 8.27
CA ARG A 125 20.39 -0.08 7.79
C ARG A 125 20.09 -1.35 8.60
N PRO A 126 21.07 -2.19 9.00
CA PRO A 126 20.79 -3.39 9.81
C PRO A 126 20.21 -3.08 11.18
N MET A 127 20.59 -1.96 11.78
CA MET A 127 20.06 -1.52 13.07
C MET A 127 18.59 -1.09 12.94
N PHE A 128 18.26 -0.25 11.95
CA PHE A 128 16.88 0.18 11.69
C PHE A 128 15.98 -0.99 11.23
N ALA A 129 16.54 -1.96 10.50
CA ALA A 129 15.81 -3.15 10.05
C ALA A 129 15.37 -4.05 11.23
N ARG A 130 16.21 -4.14 12.27
CA ARG A 130 15.93 -4.87 13.53
C ARG A 130 15.06 -4.06 14.48
N ARG A 131 15.33 -2.77 14.65
CA ARG A 131 14.63 -1.86 15.58
C ARG A 131 13.80 -0.81 14.82
N ARG A 132 12.66 -1.24 14.27
CA ARG A 132 11.81 -0.35 13.45
C ARG A 132 11.27 0.88 14.18
N ALA A 133 11.12 0.82 15.51
CA ALA A 133 10.70 1.97 16.32
C ALA A 133 11.65 3.18 16.22
N LEU A 134 12.93 2.96 15.84
CA LEU A 134 13.89 4.05 15.63
C LEU A 134 13.51 4.95 14.45
N LEU A 135 12.71 4.46 13.49
CA LEU A 135 12.24 5.28 12.37
C LEU A 135 11.37 6.44 12.84
N GLY A 136 10.49 6.20 13.83
CA GLY A 136 9.68 7.27 14.42
C GLY A 136 10.54 8.32 15.12
N ARG A 137 11.55 7.88 15.89
CA ARG A 137 12.52 8.79 16.54
C ARG A 137 13.30 9.61 15.52
N LEU A 138 13.74 8.99 14.42
CA LEU A 138 14.42 9.68 13.33
C LEU A 138 13.52 10.76 12.72
N CYS A 139 12.24 10.45 12.45
CA CYS A 139 11.28 11.44 11.93
C CYS A 139 11.09 12.62 12.90
N ASN A 140 11.01 12.38 14.21
CA ASN A 140 10.91 13.45 15.21
C ASN A 140 12.17 14.32 15.26
N ILE A 141 13.36 13.72 15.11
CA ILE A 141 14.62 14.49 15.04
C ILE A 141 14.62 15.37 13.80
N VAL A 142 14.25 14.81 12.65
CA VAL A 142 14.18 15.53 11.37
C VAL A 142 13.17 16.69 11.47
N GLU A 143 11.99 16.45 12.01
CA GLU A 143 10.96 17.47 12.25
C GLU A 143 11.50 18.66 13.05
N ARG A 144 12.16 18.39 14.20
CA ARG A 144 12.79 19.44 15.02
C ARG A 144 13.90 20.19 14.29
N LEU A 145 14.71 19.50 13.49
CA LEU A 145 15.77 20.13 12.70
C LEU A 145 15.19 21.07 11.64
N PHE A 146 14.12 20.66 10.96
CA PHE A 146 13.43 21.53 10.01
C PHE A 146 12.75 22.72 10.67
N ALA A 147 12.07 22.51 11.79
CA ALA A 147 11.47 23.61 12.55
C ALA A 147 12.50 24.68 12.91
N ARG A 148 13.69 24.26 13.38
CA ARG A 148 14.81 25.16 13.69
C ARG A 148 15.36 25.86 12.44
N PHE A 149 15.63 25.11 11.37
CA PHE A 149 16.18 25.64 10.12
C PHE A 149 15.26 26.71 9.50
N TYR A 150 13.96 26.44 9.43
CA TYR A 150 13.00 27.40 8.87
C TYR A 150 12.79 28.60 9.79
N ALA A 151 12.81 28.41 11.12
CA ALA A 151 12.76 29.53 12.06
C ALA A 151 13.96 30.46 11.92
N SER A 152 15.16 29.93 11.66
CA SER A 152 16.36 30.75 11.41
C SER A 152 16.36 31.40 10.02
N ALA A 153 15.80 30.73 9.00
CA ALA A 153 15.81 31.24 7.64
C ALA A 153 14.72 32.31 7.39
N ARG A 154 13.58 32.23 8.07
CA ARG A 154 12.48 33.20 7.94
C ARG A 154 11.69 33.32 9.23
N SER A 155 11.87 34.41 9.95
CA SER A 155 11.15 34.73 11.19
C SER A 155 9.63 34.67 10.98
N GLY A 156 8.91 33.99 11.88
CA GLY A 156 7.46 33.81 11.80
C GLY A 156 6.96 32.63 10.94
N SER A 157 7.85 31.88 10.27
CA SER A 157 7.45 30.68 9.52
C SER A 157 7.29 29.47 10.44
N ARG A 158 6.12 28.82 10.40
CA ARG A 158 5.91 27.51 11.02
C ARG A 158 5.79 26.44 9.92
N PRO A 159 6.83 25.61 9.70
CA PRO A 159 6.71 24.51 8.75
C PRO A 159 5.75 23.46 9.30
N GLY A 160 4.77 23.04 8.49
CA GLY A 160 3.99 21.83 8.74
C GLY A 160 4.74 20.62 8.20
N LEU A 161 4.96 19.59 9.03
CA LEU A 161 5.60 18.35 8.62
C LEU A 161 4.61 17.19 8.67
N ILE A 162 4.49 16.47 7.56
CA ILE A 162 3.69 15.26 7.45
C ILE A 162 4.67 14.08 7.45
N PRO A 163 4.92 13.41 8.60
CA PRO A 163 5.81 12.26 8.62
C PRO A 163 5.16 11.07 7.89
N PRO A 164 5.96 10.19 7.25
CA PRO A 164 5.41 9.01 6.60
C PRO A 164 4.69 8.12 7.62
N CYS A 165 3.58 7.48 7.24
CA CYS A 165 2.74 6.65 8.13
C CYS A 165 3.47 5.55 8.93
N CYS A 166 4.73 5.24 8.61
CA CYS A 166 5.55 4.34 9.43
C CYS A 166 6.02 4.97 10.75
N ALA A 167 6.06 6.30 10.86
CA ALA A 167 6.44 7.02 12.08
C ALA A 167 5.28 7.24 13.05
N ALA A 168 4.03 7.19 12.57
CA ALA A 168 2.83 7.42 13.37
C ALA A 168 2.35 6.20 14.19
N ARG A 169 3.09 5.08 14.15
CA ARG A 169 2.82 3.86 14.95
C ARG A 169 4.05 3.43 15.74
N ALA A 170 4.65 4.36 16.48
CA ALA A 170 5.66 4.08 17.49
C ALA A 170 5.18 4.63 18.83
#